data_AF-X1NI63-F1
#
_entry.id   AF-X1NI63-F1
#
_cell.length_a   1.000
_cell.length_b   1.000
_cell.length_c   1.000
_cell.angle_alpha   90.00
_cell.angle_beta   90.00
_cell.angle_gamma   90.00
#
_symmetry.space_group_name_H-M   'P 1'
#
loop_
_entity.id
_entity.type
_entity.pdbx_description
1 polymer ?
#
loop_
_entity_poly.entity_id
_entity_poly.type
_entity_poly.pdbx_seq_one_letter_code
_entity_poly.pdbx_strand_id
1 'polypeptide(L)'
;MLPEEWQKKLVDMNTTALIDEDIKWADYVFISAMIVQQESVKEVIAQCGELHTKIVAGGPLFTTGYEQFNLGDVDHLVLGEAEATLSLLLEDLQKGCAQHIYESNEHPEITETPIPLWELIDLKRYA
;
A
#
# COMPACT_ATOMS: atom_id res chain seq x y z
N MET A 1 -12.49 -1.58 3.90
CA MET A 1 -11.58 -2.73 3.68
C MET A 1 -10.52 -2.83 4.77
N LEU A 2 -9.85 -1.73 5.14
CA LEU A 2 -8.97 -1.74 6.32
C LEU A 2 -9.79 -1.77 7.62
N PRO A 3 -9.28 -2.39 8.71
CA PRO A 3 -9.99 -2.46 9.99
C PRO A 3 -10.29 -1.07 10.56
N GLU A 4 -11.46 -0.89 11.18
CA GLU A 4 -11.90 0.41 11.70
C GLU A 4 -11.02 0.90 12.85
N GLU A 5 -10.55 -0.02 13.69
CA GLU A 5 -9.71 0.23 14.86
C GLU A 5 -8.31 0.74 14.52
N TRP A 6 -7.86 0.61 13.27
CA TRP A 6 -6.56 1.13 12.84
C TRP A 6 -6.60 2.66 12.79
N GLN A 7 -5.55 3.28 13.32
CA GLN A 7 -5.24 4.67 13.01
C GLN A 7 -4.69 4.74 11.59
N LYS A 8 -5.26 5.63 10.77
CA LYS A 8 -4.96 5.71 9.33
C LYS A 8 -4.52 7.12 8.99
N LYS A 9 -3.55 7.22 8.09
CA LYS A 9 -3.08 8.47 7.51
C LYS A 9 -2.87 8.25 6.02
N LEU A 10 -3.32 9.20 5.19
CA LEU A 10 -3.07 9.21 3.76
C LEU A 10 -2.03 10.27 3.43
N VAL A 11 -1.00 9.89 2.69
CA VAL A 11 -0.04 10.81 2.08
C VAL A 11 -0.13 10.64 0.56
N ASP A 12 -0.77 11.59 -0.11
CA ASP A 12 -0.70 11.66 -1.57
C ASP A 12 0.55 12.43 -1.98
N MET A 13 1.53 11.69 -2.51
CA MET A 13 2.82 12.21 -2.95
C MET A 13 2.74 13.15 -4.16
N ASN A 14 1.59 13.22 -4.85
CA ASN A 14 1.37 14.17 -5.94
C ASN A 14 1.11 15.60 -5.42
N THR A 15 0.61 15.74 -4.19
CA THR A 15 0.26 17.05 -3.59
C THR A 15 1.12 17.41 -2.38
N THR A 16 1.85 16.45 -1.83
CA THR A 16 2.61 16.63 -0.59
C THR A 16 3.85 15.75 -0.58
N ALA A 17 4.92 16.18 0.07
CA ALA A 17 6.07 15.30 0.30
C ALA A 17 5.77 14.31 1.44
N LEU A 18 6.23 13.06 1.28
CA LEU A 18 6.35 12.11 2.38
C LEU A 18 7.54 12.50 3.25
N ILE A 19 7.34 12.60 4.56
CA ILE A 19 8.41 12.90 5.52
C ILE A 19 8.66 11.73 6.48
N ASP A 20 9.86 11.66 7.06
CA ASP A 20 10.24 10.62 8.01
C ASP A 20 9.24 10.45 9.15
N GLU A 21 8.66 11.54 9.65
CA GLU A 21 7.67 11.52 10.72
C GLU A 21 6.40 10.77 10.32
N ASP A 22 6.03 10.76 9.03
CA ASP A 22 4.88 10.01 8.54
C ASP A 22 5.14 8.50 8.62
N ILE A 23 6.36 8.07 8.28
CA ILE A 23 6.78 6.67 8.27
C ILE A 23 6.97 6.16 9.70
N LYS A 24 7.64 6.93 10.56
CA LYS A 24 7.88 6.58 11.98
C LYS A 24 6.59 6.49 12.80
N TRP A 25 5.54 7.17 12.36
CA TRP A 25 4.24 7.14 13.02
C TRP A 25 3.49 5.82 12.81
N ALA A 26 3.78 5.08 11.74
CA ALA A 26 3.04 3.89 11.35
C ALA A 26 3.80 2.59 11.66
N ASP A 27 3.07 1.55 12.06
CA ASP A 27 3.60 0.18 12.12
C ASP A 27 3.80 -0.43 10.72
N TYR A 28 2.96 -0.01 9.75
CA TYR A 28 2.97 -0.45 8.36
C TYR A 28 2.76 0.74 7.42
N VAL A 29 3.53 0.79 6.34
CA VAL A 29 3.36 1.73 5.23
C VAL A 29 2.76 0.98 4.04
N PHE A 30 1.59 1.44 3.58
CA PHE A 30 0.94 0.91 2.40
C PHE A 30 1.30 1.75 1.18
N ILE A 31 1.90 1.15 0.16
CA ILE A 31 2.34 1.81 -1.07
C ILE A 31 1.45 1.35 -2.22
N SER A 32 0.82 2.31 -2.91
CA SER A 32 0.16 2.10 -4.19
C SER A 32 0.80 2.96 -5.25
N ALA A 33 1.15 2.37 -6.40
CA ALA A 33 1.86 3.10 -7.44
C ALA A 33 1.60 2.57 -8.86
N MET A 34 1.77 3.47 -9.83
CA MET A 34 1.82 3.18 -11.26
C MET A 34 3.26 3.16 -11.77
N ILE A 35 3.49 2.58 -12.95
CA ILE A 35 4.84 2.42 -13.52
C ILE A 35 5.65 3.72 -13.61
N VAL A 36 5.00 4.86 -13.88
CA VAL A 36 5.64 6.17 -13.95
C VAL A 36 6.24 6.63 -12.61
N GLN A 37 5.79 6.06 -11.49
CA GLN A 37 6.24 6.38 -10.14
C GLN A 37 7.36 5.44 -9.64
N GLN A 38 7.90 4.57 -10.50
CA GLN A 38 8.89 3.55 -10.12
C GLN A 38 10.09 4.10 -9.32
N GLU A 39 10.71 5.19 -9.78
CA GLU A 39 11.87 5.77 -9.06
C GLU A 39 11.47 6.34 -7.70
N SER A 40 10.32 7.02 -7.62
CA SER A 40 9.79 7.52 -6.35
C SER A 40 9.49 6.38 -5.36
N VAL A 41 8.97 5.25 -5.84
CA VAL A 41 8.73 4.07 -4.99
C VAL A 41 10.02 3.50 -4.44
N LYS A 42 11.12 3.46 -5.22
CA LYS A 42 12.41 3.00 -4.71
C LYS A 42 12.91 3.87 -3.56
N GLU A 43 12.73 5.19 -3.66
CA GLU A 43 13.07 6.13 -2.60
C GLU A 43 12.23 5.86 -1.33
N VAL A 44 10.92 5.65 -1.48
CA VAL A 44 10.03 5.34 -0.34
C VAL A 44 10.41 4.01 0.32
N ILE A 45 10.70 2.97 -0.47
CA ILE A 45 11.12 1.66 0.04
C ILE A 45 12.44 1.79 0.82
N ALA A 46 13.42 2.50 0.26
CA ALA A 46 14.69 2.75 0.94
C ALA A 46 14.49 3.50 2.27
N GLN A 47 13.67 4.55 2.26
CA GLN A 47 13.36 5.34 3.46
C GLN A 47 12.65 4.49 4.53
N CYS A 48 11.69 3.65 4.15
CA CYS A 48 11.03 2.72 5.07
C CYS A 48 12.02 1.69 5.64
N GLY A 49 12.95 1.19 4.82
CA GLY A 49 14.01 0.27 5.24
C GLY A 49 14.96 0.89 6.26
N GLU A 50 15.40 2.13 6.04
CA GLU A 50 16.24 2.90 6.98
C GLU A 50 15.52 3.15 8.32
N LEU A 51 14.20 3.31 8.29
CA LEU A 51 13.37 3.56 9.46
C LEU A 51 12.81 2.29 10.11
N HIS A 52 13.10 1.12 9.54
CA HIS A 52 12.64 -0.20 9.99
C HIS A 52 11.10 -0.34 10.08
N THR A 53 10.38 0.35 9.19
CA THR A 53 8.92 0.25 9.09
C THR A 53 8.52 -0.77 8.01
N LYS A 54 7.55 -1.63 8.33
CA LYS A 54 7.10 -2.68 7.41
C LYS A 54 6.32 -2.10 6.23
N ILE A 55 6.44 -2.74 5.07
CA ILE A 55 5.87 -2.27 3.82
C ILE A 55 4.85 -3.29 3.29
N VAL A 56 3.66 -2.80 2.96
CA VAL A 56 2.69 -3.51 2.13
C VAL A 56 2.59 -2.77 0.81
N ALA A 57 2.84 -3.45 -0.30
CA ALA A 57 2.88 -2.83 -1.62
C ALA A 57 1.90 -3.47 -2.60
N GLY A 58 1.19 -2.65 -3.36
CA GLY A 58 0.22 -3.13 -4.35
C GLY A 58 -0.08 -2.11 -5.44
N GLY A 59 -1.01 -2.45 -6.33
CA GLY A 59 -1.35 -1.64 -7.50
C GLY A 59 -0.54 -1.99 -8.75
N PRO A 60 -0.73 -1.23 -9.85
CA PRO A 60 -0.28 -1.63 -11.19
C PRO A 60 1.23 -1.83 -11.32
N LEU A 61 2.05 -0.98 -10.66
CA LEU A 61 3.51 -1.11 -10.70
C LEU A 61 3.96 -2.46 -10.15
N PHE A 62 3.44 -2.84 -8.98
CA PHE A 62 3.85 -4.07 -8.32
C PHE A 62 3.26 -5.29 -9.01
N THR A 63 1.98 -5.25 -9.38
CA THR A 63 1.30 -6.37 -10.07
C THR A 63 2.00 -6.77 -11.37
N THR A 64 2.52 -5.79 -12.13
CA THR A 64 3.09 -6.06 -13.45
C THR A 64 4.61 -6.27 -13.49
N GLY A 65 5.35 -5.89 -12.45
CA GLY A 65 6.80 -5.78 -12.61
C GLY A 65 7.63 -5.61 -11.35
N TYR A 66 7.14 -6.00 -10.17
CA TYR A 66 7.94 -5.87 -8.94
C TYR A 66 9.31 -6.58 -9.05
N GLU A 67 9.38 -7.75 -9.70
CA GLU A 67 10.63 -8.47 -9.96
C GLU A 67 11.51 -7.74 -10.98
N GLN A 68 10.91 -7.26 -12.07
CA GLN A 68 11.63 -6.57 -13.15
C GLN A 68 12.28 -5.27 -12.68
N PHE A 69 11.64 -4.59 -11.73
CA PHE A 69 12.04 -3.26 -11.27
C PHE A 69 12.84 -3.27 -9.96
N ASN A 70 13.21 -4.45 -9.46
CA ASN A 70 13.90 -4.65 -8.18
C ASN A 70 13.15 -4.01 -7.01
N LEU A 71 11.83 -4.22 -6.94
CA LEU A 71 10.96 -3.72 -5.86
C LEU A 71 10.60 -4.82 -4.86
N GLY A 72 11.42 -5.86 -4.77
CA GLY A 72 11.20 -7.02 -3.88
C GLY A 72 11.52 -6.76 -2.41
N ASP A 73 12.15 -5.63 -2.09
CA ASP A 73 12.50 -5.24 -0.71
C ASP A 73 11.27 -4.67 0.04
N VAL A 74 10.15 -5.38 -0.02
CA VAL A 74 8.91 -5.06 0.68
C VAL A 74 8.45 -6.28 1.48
N ASP A 75 7.79 -6.11 2.62
CA ASP A 75 7.40 -7.24 3.45
C ASP A 75 6.27 -8.06 2.82
N HIS A 76 5.25 -7.38 2.28
CA HIS A 76 4.06 -8.00 1.73
C HIS A 76 3.64 -7.38 0.40
N LEU A 77 3.43 -8.21 -0.61
CA LEU A 77 2.92 -7.84 -1.92
C LEU A 77 1.45 -8.22 -2.04
N VAL A 78 0.61 -7.26 -2.47
CA VAL A 78 -0.81 -7.44 -2.77
C VAL A 78 -0.99 -7.21 -4.27
N LEU A 79 -1.05 -8.31 -5.02
CA LEU A 79 -1.04 -8.34 -6.49
C LEU A 79 -2.44 -8.62 -7.04
N GLY A 80 -2.83 -7.87 -8.07
CA GLY A 80 -4.19 -7.88 -8.61
C GLY A 80 -5.11 -6.87 -7.89
N GLU A 81 -6.41 -7.16 -7.84
CA GLU A 81 -7.39 -6.31 -7.18
C GLU A 81 -7.37 -6.52 -5.66
N ALA A 82 -7.30 -5.42 -4.91
CA ALA A 82 -7.21 -5.44 -3.45
C ALA A 82 -8.49 -6.02 -2.83
N GLU A 83 -9.64 -5.87 -3.49
CA GLU A 83 -10.94 -6.39 -3.09
C GLU A 83 -10.92 -7.91 -2.92
N ALA A 84 -10.14 -8.61 -3.75
CA ALA A 84 -10.02 -10.07 -3.69
C ALA A 84 -8.92 -10.54 -2.71
N THR A 85 -7.90 -9.72 -2.46
CA THR A 85 -6.63 -10.18 -1.84
C THR A 85 -6.34 -9.58 -0.48
N LEU A 86 -6.76 -8.33 -0.22
CA LEU A 86 -6.38 -7.58 0.98
C LEU A 86 -6.93 -8.22 2.26
N SER A 87 -8.13 -8.80 2.22
CA SER A 87 -8.75 -9.46 3.37
C SER A 87 -7.90 -10.61 3.91
N LEU A 88 -7.28 -11.40 3.03
CA LEU A 88 -6.40 -12.51 3.39
C LEU A 88 -5.13 -12.01 4.09
N LEU A 89 -4.50 -10.96 3.55
CA LEU A 89 -3.36 -10.32 4.20
C LEU A 89 -3.71 -9.84 5.61
N LEU A 90 -4.84 -9.15 5.77
CA LEU A 90 -5.26 -8.62 7.07
C LEU A 90 -5.51 -9.73 8.10
N GLU A 91 -6.11 -10.84 7.68
CA GLU A 91 -6.34 -11.99 8.54
C GLU A 91 -5.02 -12.63 9.00
N ASP A 92 -4.06 -12.80 8.09
CA ASP A 92 -2.76 -13.39 8.43
C ASP A 92 -1.88 -12.44 9.25
N LEU A 93 -1.99 -11.12 9.03
CA LEU A 93 -1.36 -10.11 9.89
C LEU A 93 -1.85 -10.25 11.32
N GLN A 94 -3.17 -10.41 11.52
CA GLN A 94 -3.75 -10.61 12.85
C GLN A 94 -3.27 -11.92 13.51
N LYS A 95 -3.06 -12.98 12.73
CA LYS A 95 -2.55 -14.27 13.19
C LYS A 95 -1.02 -14.31 13.37
N GLY A 96 -0.30 -13.31 12.87
CA GLY A 96 1.16 -13.27 12.86
C GLY A 96 1.81 -14.25 11.87
N CYS A 97 1.09 -14.63 10.81
CA CYS A 97 1.56 -15.57 9.77
C CYS A 97 1.49 -14.98 8.36
N ALA A 98 1.58 -13.65 8.23
CA ALA A 98 1.52 -12.95 6.95
C ALA A 98 2.60 -13.43 5.96
N GLN A 99 2.17 -13.70 4.74
CA GLN A 99 2.98 -14.20 3.64
C GLN A 99 3.64 -13.04 2.88
N HIS A 100 4.68 -13.34 2.10
CA HIS A 100 5.32 -12.32 1.28
C HIS A 100 4.46 -11.90 0.08
N ILE A 101 3.66 -12.80 -0.50
CA ILE A 101 2.86 -12.54 -1.71
C ILE A 101 1.42 -12.99 -1.48
N TYR A 102 0.49 -12.09 -1.78
CA TYR A 102 -0.94 -12.32 -1.90
C TYR A 102 -1.35 -11.94 -3.32
N GLU A 103 -1.87 -12.89 -4.09
CA GLU A 103 -2.23 -12.69 -5.50
C GLU A 103 -3.57 -13.34 -5.81
N SER A 104 -4.38 -12.65 -6.63
CA SER A 104 -5.60 -13.21 -7.21
C SER A 104 -5.76 -12.70 -8.65
N ASN A 105 -6.27 -13.58 -9.51
CA ASN A 105 -6.68 -13.25 -10.88
C ASN A 105 -8.18 -12.90 -10.96
N GLU A 106 -8.86 -12.83 -9.83
CA GLU A 106 -10.26 -12.42 -9.76
C GLU A 106 -10.38 -10.92 -10.02
N HIS A 107 -11.41 -10.54 -10.77
CA HIS A 107 -11.79 -9.15 -11.01
C HIS A 107 -13.15 -8.93 -10.34
N PRO A 108 -13.19 -8.47 -9.07
CA PRO A 108 -14.42 -8.30 -8.32
C PRO A 108 -15.36 -7.28 -8.99
N GLU A 109 -16.66 -7.47 -8.76
CA GLU A 109 -17.67 -6.55 -9.25
C GLU A 109 -17.54 -5.20 -8.53
N ILE A 110 -17.59 -4.09 -9.27
CA ILE A 110 -17.45 -2.74 -8.69
C ILE A 110 -18.49 -2.43 -7.61
N THR A 111 -19.62 -3.15 -7.60
CA THR A 111 -20.66 -3.03 -6.57
C THR A 111 -20.21 -3.53 -5.19
N GLU A 112 -19.13 -4.29 -5.13
CA GLU A 112 -18.54 -4.83 -3.90
C GLU A 112 -17.45 -3.91 -3.33
N THR A 113 -16.96 -2.95 -4.12
CA THR A 113 -15.98 -1.96 -3.68
C THR A 113 -16.62 -1.01 -2.65
N PRO A 114 -16.02 -0.84 -1.46
CA PRO A 114 -16.52 0.07 -0.45
C PRO A 114 -16.40 1.53 -0.89
N ILE A 115 -17.15 2.40 -0.21
CA ILE A 115 -16.99 3.84 -0.37
C ILE A 115 -15.57 4.24 0.05
N PRO A 116 -14.86 5.09 -0.72
CA PRO A 116 -13.57 5.61 -0.33
C PRO A 116 -13.61 6.34 1.03
N LEU A 117 -12.54 6.24 1.81
CA LEU A 117 -12.36 6.94 3.08
C LEU A 117 -12.04 8.43 2.84
N TRP A 118 -13.04 9.20 2.40
CA TRP A 118 -12.91 10.62 2.06
C TRP A 118 -12.47 11.50 3.23
N GLU A 119 -12.60 11.03 4.46
CA GLU A 119 -12.12 11.71 5.67
C GLU A 119 -10.59 11.76 5.78
N LEU A 120 -9.86 10.91 5.04
CA LEU A 120 -8.39 10.87 5.05
C LEU A 120 -7.76 11.89 4.10
N ILE A 121 -8.51 12.40 3.11
CA ILE A 121 -7.98 13.29 2.08
C ILE A 121 -8.27 14.76 2.39
N ASP A 122 -7.27 15.64 2.20
CA ASP A 122 -7.47 17.08 2.25
C ASP A 122 -7.94 17.59 0.89
N LEU A 123 -9.26 17.68 0.71
CA LEU A 123 -9.89 18.12 -0.54
C LEU A 123 -9.43 19.51 -1.01
N LYS A 124 -8.88 20.36 -0.15
CA LYS A 124 -8.37 21.69 -0.54
C LYS A 124 -7.13 21.63 -1.41
N ARG A 125 -6.43 20.49 -1.43
CA ARG A 125 -5.23 20.27 -2.27
C ARG A 125 -5.57 19.92 -3.73
N TYR A 126 -6.86 19.77 -4.05
CA TYR A 126 -7.35 19.29 -5.35
C TYR A 126 -8.37 20.24 -5.99
N ALA A 127 -8.46 21.48 -5.51
CA ALA A 127 -9.39 22.51 -5.97
C ALA A 127 -8.69 23.59 -6.81
#